data_AF-A0A6A5YDL3-F1
#
_entry.id   AF-A0A6A5YDL3-F1
#
_cell.length_a   1.000
_cell.length_b   1.000
_cell.length_c   1.000
_cell.angle_alpha   90.00
_cell.angle_beta   90.00
_cell.angle_gamma   90.00
#
_symmetry.space_group_name_H-M   'P 1'
#
loop_
_entity.id
_entity.type
_entity.pdbx_description
1 polymer ?
#
loop_
_entity_poly.entity_id
_entity_poly.type
_entity_poly.pdbx_seq_one_letter_code
_entity_poly.pdbx_strand_id
1 'polypeptide(L)' 'VTRPMNPYFLYRAAFNERIQELRIKWHDIVSMVAAESWPLETPQIREFYSKLAKIESMNHKLAFPGYKYRGNKA' A
#
# COMPACT_ATOMS: atom_id res chain seq x y z
N VAL A 1 5.46 14.78 5.53
CA VAL A 1 5.84 13.39 5.20
C VAL A 1 4.57 12.58 5.01
N THR A 2 4.45 11.85 3.90
CA THR A 2 3.35 10.91 3.65
C THR A 2 3.35 9.78 4.67
N ARG A 3 2.22 9.11 4.87
CA ARG A 3 2.15 7.99 5.83
C ARG A 3 2.93 6.79 5.28
N PRO A 4 3.61 6.00 6.14
CA PRO A 4 4.14 4.71 5.70
C PRO A 4 3.00 3.82 5.21
N MET A 5 3.24 3.10 4.11
CA MET A 5 2.22 2.26 3.49
C MET A 5 1.93 1.01 4.33
N ASN A 6 0.65 0.66 4.46
CA ASN A 6 0.23 -0.60 5.07
C ASN A 6 0.32 -1.75 4.03
N PRO A 7 0.13 -3.02 4.43
CA PRO A 7 0.22 -4.16 3.51
C PRO A 7 -0.69 -4.05 2.29
N TYR A 8 -1.92 -3.56 2.49
CA TYR A 8 -2.89 -3.37 1.40
C TYR A 8 -2.45 -2.30 0.39
N PHE A 9 -1.93 -1.16 0.85
CA PHE A 9 -1.45 -0.11 -0.05
C PHE A 9 -0.18 -0.52 -0.81
N LEU A 10 0.69 -1.32 -0.19
CA LEU A 10 1.84 -1.93 -0.88
C LEU A 10 1.39 -2.94 -1.95
N TYR A 11 0.39 -3.76 -1.63
CA TYR A 11 -0.22 -4.69 -2.58
C TYR A 11 -0.85 -3.95 -3.77
N ARG A 12 -1.67 -2.93 -3.50
CA ARG A 12 -2.28 -2.07 -4.54
C ARG A 12 -1.23 -1.39 -5.43
N ALA A 13 -0.09 -0.98 -4.87
CA ALA A 13 0.99 -0.36 -5.65
C ALA A 13 1.55 -1.29 -6.73
N ALA A 14 1.62 -2.59 -6.47
CA ALA A 14 2.05 -3.58 -7.47
C ALA A 14 1.09 -3.67 -8.68
N PHE A 15 -0.22 -3.47 -8.47
CA PHE A 15 -1.20 -3.41 -9.56
C PHE A 15 -1.14 -2.10 -10.35
N ASN A 16 -0.81 -0.99 -9.68
CA ASN A 16 -0.69 0.32 -10.34
C ASN A 16 0.36 0.26 -11.45
N GLU A 17 1.54 -0.31 -11.20
CA GLU A 17 2.60 -0.41 -12.21
C GLU A 17 2.10 -1.16 -13.46
N ARG A 18 1.36 -2.25 -13.26
CA ARG A 18 0.88 -3.08 -14.37
C ARG A 18 -0.29 -2.47 -15.14
N ILE A 19 -1.22 -1.82 -14.45
CA ILE A 19 -2.43 -1.27 -15.07
C ILE A 19 -2.17 0.12 -15.69
N GLN A 20 -1.14 0.84 -15.23
CA GLN A 20 -0.75 2.13 -15.82
C GLN A 20 -0.33 2.01 -17.30
N GLU A 21 0.18 0.85 -17.72
CA GLU A 21 0.51 0.53 -19.12
C GLU A 21 -0.72 0.57 -20.04
N LEU A 22 -1.92 0.32 -19.50
CA LEU A 22 -3.16 0.19 -20.27
C LEU A 22 -3.81 1.54 -20.65
N ARG A 23 -3.30 2.68 -20.14
CA ARG A 23 -3.78 4.06 -20.45
C ARG A 23 -5.30 4.31 -20.33
N ILE A 24 -6.02 3.47 -19.61
CA ILE A 24 -7.44 3.62 -19.24
C ILE A 24 -7.58 4.37 -17.90
N LYS A 25 -8.80 4.56 -17.36
CA LYS A 25 -9.02 5.08 -15.98
C LYS A 25 -8.49 4.09 -14.93
N TRP A 26 -7.17 4.03 -14.79
CA TRP A 26 -6.43 3.03 -14.04
C TRP A 26 -6.64 3.15 -12.53
N HIS A 27 -6.80 4.36 -12.00
CA HIS A 27 -6.97 4.58 -10.56
C HIS A 27 -8.20 3.89 -9.96
N ASP A 28 -9.34 3.96 -10.66
CA ASP A 28 -10.60 3.36 -10.21
C ASP A 28 -10.51 1.82 -10.30
N ILE A 29 -9.99 1.33 -11.43
CA ILE A 29 -9.85 -0.10 -11.72
C ILE A 29 -8.87 -0.77 -10.75
N VAL A 30 -7.70 -0.19 -10.52
CA VAL A 30 -6.71 -0.74 -9.59
C VAL A 30 -7.28 -0.83 -8.17
N SER A 31 -8.05 0.17 -7.75
CA SER A 31 -8.64 0.17 -6.41
C SER A 31 -9.71 -0.90 -6.26
N MET A 32 -10.55 -1.08 -7.28
CA MET A 32 -11.57 -2.13 -7.32
C MET A 32 -10.94 -3.52 -7.31
N VAL A 33 -10.01 -3.78 -8.23
CA VAL A 33 -9.33 -5.08 -8.35
C VAL A 33 -8.55 -5.41 -7.08
N ALA A 34 -7.78 -4.46 -6.54
CA ALA A 34 -7.03 -4.70 -5.31
C ALA A 34 -7.95 -4.98 -4.11
N ALA A 35 -9.09 -4.29 -4.00
CA ALA A 35 -10.05 -4.49 -2.92
C ALA A 35 -10.71 -5.87 -2.98
N GLU A 36 -11.07 -6.34 -4.18
CA GLU A 36 -11.68 -7.66 -4.38
C GLU A 36 -10.66 -8.79 -4.22
N SER A 37 -9.44 -8.62 -4.73
CA SER A 37 -8.41 -9.67 -4.66
C SER A 37 -7.84 -9.84 -3.25
N TRP A 38 -7.64 -8.76 -2.48
CA TRP A 38 -6.97 -8.81 -1.17
C TRP A 38 -7.53 -9.85 -0.17
N PRO A 39 -8.85 -9.99 0.04
CA PRO A 39 -9.39 -11.04 0.92
C PRO A 39 -9.23 -12.46 0.35
N LEU A 40 -9.17 -12.59 -0.98
CA LEU A 40 -9.01 -13.86 -1.70
C LEU A 40 -7.54 -14.32 -1.74
N GLU A 41 -6.60 -13.41 -1.54
CA GLU A 41 -5.18 -13.69 -1.61
C GLU A 41 -4.74 -14.74 -0.59
N THR A 42 -3.74 -15.53 -0.99
CA THR A 42 -3.19 -16.59 -0.15
C THR A 42 -2.56 -16.01 1.13
N PRO A 43 -2.50 -16.80 2.22
CA PRO A 43 -1.83 -16.38 3.45
C PRO A 43 -0.38 -15.94 3.23
N GLN A 44 0.33 -16.58 2.30
CA GLN A 44 1.71 -16.30 1.95
C GLN A 44 1.87 -14.88 1.37
N ILE A 45 0.96 -14.46 0.48
CA ILE A 45 0.96 -13.10 -0.07
C ILE A 45 0.66 -12.07 1.01
N ARG A 46 -0.35 -12.33 1.85
CA ARG A 46 -0.67 -11.45 3.00
C ARG A 46 0.49 -11.32 3.97
N GLU A 47 1.23 -12.40 4.23
CA GLU A 47 2.41 -12.39 5.08
C GLU A 47 3.58 -11.63 4.44
N PHE A 48 3.81 -11.82 3.14
CA PHE A 48 4.84 -11.12 2.38
C PHE A 48 4.66 -9.59 2.47
N TYR A 49 3.46 -9.09 2.15
CA TYR A 49 3.17 -7.65 2.26
C TYR A 49 3.15 -7.16 3.71
N SER A 50 2.84 -8.03 4.68
CA SER A 50 2.96 -7.71 6.11
C SER A 50 4.41 -7.51 6.53
N LYS A 51 5.34 -8.31 6.01
CA LYS A 51 6.79 -8.15 6.24
C LYS A 51 7.29 -6.84 5.61
N LEU A 52 6.87 -6.55 4.37
CA LEU A 52 7.22 -5.29 3.71
C LEU A 52 6.71 -4.06 4.47
N ALA A 53 5.48 -4.08 4.96
CA ALA A 53 4.93 -2.98 5.75
C ALA A 53 5.70 -2.73 7.07
N LYS A 54 6.22 -3.79 7.69
CA LYS A 54 7.10 -3.66 8.88
C LYS A 54 8.41 -2.96 8.51
N ILE A 55 9.04 -3.37 7.40
CA ILE A 55 10.27 -2.74 6.91
C ILE A 55 10.03 -1.26 6.57
N GLU A 56 8.94 -0.96 5.86
CA GLU A 56 8.56 0.41 5.51
C GLU A 56 8.34 1.27 6.76
N SER A 57 7.65 0.72 7.77
CA SER A 57 7.46 1.42 9.05
C SER A 57 8.78 1.70 9.77
N MET A 58 9.72 0.76 9.76
CA MET A 58 11.05 0.95 10.35
C MET A 58 11.86 2.00 9.59
N ASN A 59 11.93 1.90 8.27
CA ASN A 59 12.63 2.86 7.42
C ASN A 59 12.06 4.26 7.57
N HIS A 60 10.73 4.38 7.62
CA HIS A 60 10.06 5.65 7.84
C HIS A 60 10.42 6.28 9.20
N LYS A 61 10.50 5.48 10.27
CA LYS A 61 10.92 5.97 11.59
C LYS A 61 12.39 6.42 11.60
N LEU A 62 13.26 5.70 10.89
CA LEU A 62 14.68 6.07 10.76
C LEU A 62 14.85 7.36 9.95
N ALA A 63 14.14 7.48 8.82
CA ALA A 63 14.18 8.66 7.95
C ALA A 63 13.51 9.89 8.58
N PHE A 64 12.46 9.67 9.38
CA PHE A 64 11.69 10.74 10.01
C PHE A 64 11.46 10.49 11.52
N PRO A 65 12.51 10.60 12.36
CA PRO A 65 12.41 10.29 13.80
C PRO A 65 11.38 11.13 14.56
N GLY A 66 11.10 12.36 14.08
CA GLY A 66 10.10 13.27 14.64
C GLY A 66 8.70 13.16 14.02
N TYR A 67 8.46 12.19 13.13
CA TYR A 67 7.16 12.06 12.48
C TYR A 67 6.08 11.65 13.48
N LYS A 68 5.04 12.50 13.58
CA LYS A 68 3.81 12.19 14.30
C LYS A 68 2.64 12.38 13.36
N TYR A 69 1.81 11.35 13.23
CA TYR A 69 0.58 11.47 12.47
C TYR A 69 -0.33 12.51 13.11
N ARG A 70 -0.53 13.63 12.41
CA ARG A 70 -1.55 14.62 12.73
C ARG A 70 -2.70 14.35 11.77
N GLY A 71 -3.74 13.68 12.26
CA GLY A 71 -4.97 13.57 11.49
C GLY A 71 -5.56 14.96 11.32
N ASN A 72 -5.84 15.37 10.07
CA ASN A 72 -6.81 16.44 9.88
C ASN A 72 -8.15 15.86 10.31
N LYS A 73 -8.62 16.28 11.49
CA LYS A 73 -10.04 16.19 11.83
C LYS A 73 -10.74 17.16 10.89
N ALA A 74 -11.42 16.64 9.89
CA ALA A 74 -12.47 17.36 9.19
C ALA A 74 -13.69 17.47 10.12
#